data_AF-A0A8J4QZ62-F1
#
_entry.id   AF-A0A8J4QZ62-F1
#
_cell.length_a   1.000
_cell.length_b   1.000
_cell.length_c   1.000
_cell.angle_alpha   90.00
_cell.angle_beta   90.00
_cell.angle_gamma   90.00
#
_symmetry.space_group_name_H-M   'P 1'
#
loop_
_entity.id
_entity.type
_entity.pdbx_description
1 polymer ?
#
loop_
_entity_poly.entity_id
_entity_poly.type
_entity_poly.pdbx_seq_one_letter_code
_entity_poly.pdbx_strand_id
1 'polypeptide(L)'
;MDVKVSIVSCIIEITRITAPDALYKDEQMKEIFQLIMAAFENMSHMSTCSYKKLVSILDTIAKAKLCLVMLDLECDALVVEMFQSFLKIIRSNHPPAVLSAIETIMNLVINESEDIFLDLLNSLFASAKES
;
A
#
# COMPACT_ATOMS: atom_id res chain seq x y z
N MET A 1 -17.57 12.31 0.89
CA MET A 1 -16.85 11.43 -0.07
C MET A 1 -15.43 11.90 -0.12
N ASP A 2 -14.47 11.01 0.16
CA ASP A 2 -13.06 11.41 0.10
C ASP A 2 -12.63 11.44 -1.38
N VAL A 3 -12.35 12.65 -1.87
CA VAL A 3 -11.97 12.89 -3.27
C VAL A 3 -10.66 12.18 -3.59
N LYS A 4 -9.71 12.15 -2.64
CA LYS A 4 -8.40 11.51 -2.84
C LYS A 4 -8.54 10.00 -3.02
N VAL A 5 -9.32 9.34 -2.17
CA VAL A 5 -9.60 7.89 -2.27
C VAL A 5 -10.24 7.53 -3.61
N SER A 6 -11.13 8.39 -4.10
CA SER A 6 -11.80 8.13 -5.39
C SER A 6 -10.85 8.30 -6.58
N ILE A 7 -9.98 9.31 -6.56
CA ILE A 7 -8.94 9.51 -7.57
C ILE A 7 -7.97 8.32 -7.57
N VAL A 8 -7.46 7.94 -6.40
CA VAL A 8 -6.53 6.81 -6.24
C VAL A 8 -7.15 5.51 -6.77
N SER A 9 -8.41 5.22 -6.41
CA SER A 9 -9.11 4.04 -6.91
C SER A 9 -9.19 4.01 -8.43
N CYS A 10 -9.48 5.14 -9.09
CA CYS A 10 -9.51 5.21 -10.55
C CYS A 10 -8.11 4.99 -11.15
N ILE A 11 -7.08 5.64 -10.62
CA ILE A 11 -5.71 5.53 -11.13
C ILE A 11 -5.22 4.08 -11.06
N ILE A 12 -5.45 3.41 -9.93
CA ILE A 12 -5.04 2.02 -9.72
C ILE A 12 -5.74 1.09 -10.71
N GLU A 13 -7.05 1.26 -10.91
CA GLU A 13 -7.79 0.44 -11.88
C GLU A 13 -7.34 0.68 -13.31
N ILE A 14 -7.08 1.93 -13.69
CA ILE A 14 -6.51 2.25 -15.01
C ILE A 14 -5.15 1.56 -15.18
N THR A 15 -4.27 1.69 -14.19
CA THR A 15 -2.93 1.05 -14.18
C THR A 15 -3.04 -0.46 -14.34
N ARG A 16 -3.99 -1.10 -13.63
CA ARG A 16 -4.26 -2.53 -13.73
C ARG A 16 -4.74 -2.94 -15.13
N ILE A 17 -5.61 -2.13 -15.75
CA ILE A 17 -6.17 -2.42 -17.07
C ILE A 17 -5.13 -2.26 -18.18
N THR A 18 -4.24 -1.27 -18.06
CA THR A 18 -3.23 -0.99 -19.09
C THR A 18 -2.00 -1.88 -18.98
N ALA A 19 -1.76 -2.53 -17.83
CA ALA A 19 -0.67 -3.48 -17.67
C ALA A 19 -0.74 -4.61 -18.74
N PRO A 20 0.40 -5.02 -19.33
CA PRO A 20 1.79 -4.70 -18.95
C PRO A 20 2.33 -3.39 -19.55
N ASP A 21 1.57 -2.71 -20.42
CA ASP A 21 2.02 -1.48 -21.06
C ASP A 21 2.02 -0.32 -20.04
N ALA A 22 3.22 0.19 -19.73
CA ALA A 22 3.38 1.27 -18.77
C ALA A 22 2.73 2.57 -19.30
N LEU A 23 1.65 3.00 -18.64
CA LEU A 23 0.95 4.24 -18.97
C LEU A 23 1.70 5.48 -18.47
N TYR A 24 2.34 5.33 -17.31
CA TYR A 24 2.99 6.41 -16.57
C TYR A 24 4.49 6.19 -16.59
N LYS A 25 5.25 7.29 -16.68
CA LYS A 25 6.71 7.24 -16.48
C LYS A 25 7.03 6.98 -15.01
N ASP A 26 8.22 6.48 -14.73
CA ASP A 26 8.72 6.16 -13.39
C ASP A 26 8.43 7.28 -12.37
N GLU A 27 8.79 8.53 -12.69
CA GLU A 27 8.54 9.68 -11.81
C GLU A 27 7.04 9.91 -11.52
N GLN A 28 6.18 9.68 -12.51
CA GLN A 28 4.72 9.78 -12.32
C GLN A 28 4.19 8.62 -11.49
N MET A 29 4.74 7.41 -11.65
CA MET A 29 4.40 6.27 -10.80
C MET A 29 4.78 6.51 -9.34
N LYS A 30 5.93 7.14 -9.07
CA LYS A 30 6.34 7.54 -7.72
C LYS A 30 5.33 8.50 -7.08
N GLU A 31 4.89 9.53 -7.82
CA GLU A 31 3.84 10.44 -7.36
C GLU A 31 2.50 9.72 -7.08
N ILE A 32 2.14 8.74 -7.93
CA ILE A 32 0.95 7.91 -7.71
C ILE A 32 1.07 7.11 -6.41
N PHE A 33 2.23 6.49 -6.14
CA PHE A 33 2.45 5.77 -4.89
C PHE A 33 2.35 6.68 -3.66
N GLN A 34 2.87 7.90 -3.73
CA GLN A 34 2.69 8.90 -2.67
C GLN A 34 1.21 9.23 -2.42
N LEU A 35 0.42 9.40 -3.49
CA LEU A 35 -1.02 9.62 -3.38
C LEU A 35 -1.75 8.44 -2.74
N ILE A 36 -1.33 7.21 -3.05
CA ILE A 36 -1.86 6.00 -2.43
C ILE A 36 -1.54 5.98 -0.93
N MET A 37 -0.29 6.26 -0.53
CA MET A 37 0.12 6.30 0.88
C MET A 37 -0.64 7.38 1.67
N ALA A 38 -0.76 8.58 1.11
CA ALA A 38 -1.53 9.66 1.72
C ALA A 38 -3.02 9.33 1.88
N ALA A 39 -3.58 8.47 1.02
CA ALA A 39 -4.94 7.97 1.18
C ALA A 39 -5.05 6.96 2.34
N PHE A 40 -3.99 6.23 2.68
CA PHE A 40 -3.98 5.29 3.80
C PHE A 40 -3.84 5.98 5.17
N GLU A 41 -3.09 7.09 5.28
CA GLU A 41 -2.90 7.80 6.56
C GLU A 41 -4.21 8.28 7.20
N ASN A 42 -5.26 8.54 6.41
CA ASN A 42 -6.52 9.13 6.89
C ASN A 42 -7.60 8.08 7.23
N MET A 43 -7.22 6.81 7.43
CA MET A 43 -8.15 5.69 7.62
C MET A 43 -9.10 5.81 8.80
N SER A 44 -8.64 6.37 9.92
CA SER A 44 -9.43 6.51 11.16
C SER A 44 -10.63 7.44 11.03
N HIS A 45 -10.65 8.32 10.02
CA HIS A 45 -11.67 9.35 9.83
C HIS A 45 -12.58 9.09 8.62
N MET A 46 -12.47 7.93 7.97
CA MET A 46 -13.20 7.66 6.73
C MET A 46 -14.66 7.25 6.96
N SER A 47 -15.55 7.80 6.13
CA SER A 47 -16.92 7.30 5.98
C SER A 47 -16.94 5.83 5.53
N THR A 48 -18.00 5.08 5.86
CA THR A 48 -18.17 3.66 5.46
C THR A 48 -18.03 3.42 3.95
N CYS A 49 -18.47 4.37 3.11
CA CYS A 49 -18.32 4.28 1.66
C CYS A 49 -16.85 4.43 1.23
N SER A 50 -16.15 5.42 1.78
CA SER A 50 -14.70 5.60 1.54
C SER A 50 -13.90 4.39 2.02
N TYR A 51 -14.29 3.79 3.15
CA TYR A 51 -13.67 2.58 3.66
C TYR A 51 -13.75 1.42 2.65
N LYS A 52 -14.94 1.14 2.08
CA LYS A 52 -15.09 0.10 1.05
C LYS A 52 -14.18 0.32 -0.17
N LYS A 53 -14.05 1.57 -0.62
CA LYS A 53 -13.13 1.91 -1.72
C LYS A 53 -11.68 1.65 -1.35
N LEU A 54 -11.30 1.95 -0.12
CA LEU A 54 -9.95 1.71 0.37
C LEU A 54 -9.62 0.22 0.46
N VAL A 55 -10.59 -0.60 0.91
CA VAL A 55 -10.44 -2.06 0.87
C VAL A 55 -10.25 -2.55 -0.57
N SER A 56 -11.00 -2.00 -1.52
CA SER A 56 -10.81 -2.30 -2.96
C SER A 56 -9.43 -1.88 -3.46
N ILE A 57 -8.91 -0.74 -3.00
CA ILE A 57 -7.56 -0.28 -3.35
C ILE A 57 -6.51 -1.28 -2.86
N LEU A 58 -6.58 -1.72 -1.59
CA LEU A 58 -5.65 -2.72 -1.04
C LEU A 58 -5.72 -4.04 -1.80
N ASP A 59 -6.93 -4.53 -2.06
CA ASP A 59 -7.15 -5.75 -2.83
C ASP A 59 -6.58 -5.65 -4.25
N THR A 60 -6.75 -4.51 -4.92
CA THR A 60 -6.16 -4.30 -6.24
C THR A 60 -4.64 -4.22 -6.19
N ILE A 61 -4.04 -3.51 -5.23
CA ILE A 61 -2.58 -3.43 -5.06
C ILE A 61 -1.99 -4.83 -4.87
N ALA A 62 -2.62 -5.65 -4.01
CA ALA A 62 -2.20 -7.03 -3.77
C ALA A 62 -2.27 -7.88 -5.04
N LYS A 63 -3.40 -7.86 -5.75
CA LYS A 63 -3.62 -8.67 -6.97
C LYS A 63 -2.75 -8.25 -8.14
N ALA A 64 -2.58 -6.95 -8.34
CA ALA A 64 -1.75 -6.39 -9.39
C ALA A 64 -0.26 -6.36 -9.02
N LYS A 65 0.09 -6.76 -7.78
CA LYS A 65 1.47 -6.74 -7.25
C LYS A 65 2.16 -5.38 -7.42
N LEU A 66 1.40 -4.29 -7.29
CA LEU A 66 1.92 -2.93 -7.51
C LEU A 66 3.02 -2.55 -6.50
N CYS A 67 3.09 -3.23 -5.36
CA CYS A 67 4.19 -3.07 -4.40
C CYS A 67 5.55 -3.53 -4.95
N LEU A 68 5.59 -4.43 -5.93
CA LEU A 68 6.85 -4.83 -6.57
C LEU A 68 7.37 -3.74 -7.50
N VAL A 69 6.46 -3.03 -8.17
CA VAL A 69 6.84 -1.83 -8.95
C VAL A 69 7.43 -0.75 -8.04
N MET A 70 7.01 -0.64 -6.77
CA MET A 70 7.67 0.26 -5.82
C MET A 70 9.12 -0.16 -5.53
N LEU A 71 9.40 -1.47 -5.48
CA LEU A 71 10.76 -1.99 -5.31
C LEU A 71 11.59 -1.75 -6.58
N ASP A 72 11.04 -2.05 -7.75
CA ASP A 72 11.71 -1.85 -9.04
C ASP A 72 12.10 -0.37 -9.28
N LEU A 73 11.32 0.56 -8.71
CA LEU A 73 11.55 2.00 -8.80
C LEU A 73 12.40 2.57 -7.65
N GLU A 74 12.96 1.71 -6.79
CA GLU A 74 13.80 2.08 -5.63
C GLU A 74 13.09 3.07 -4.67
N CYS A 75 11.79 2.84 -4.42
CA CYS A 75 10.96 3.69 -3.57
C CYS A 75 11.06 3.33 -2.08
N ASP A 76 12.25 3.05 -1.57
CA ASP A 76 12.48 2.42 -0.26
C ASP A 76 11.79 3.15 0.91
N ALA A 77 11.87 4.49 0.92
CA ALA A 77 11.22 5.30 1.93
C ALA A 77 9.69 5.11 1.95
N LEU A 78 9.04 4.99 0.78
CA LEU A 78 7.61 4.73 0.67
C LEU A 78 7.27 3.30 1.06
N VAL A 79 8.16 2.33 0.79
CA VAL A 79 7.98 0.95 1.24
C VAL A 79 7.99 0.89 2.76
N VAL A 80 8.93 1.57 3.42
CA VAL A 80 8.97 1.65 4.89
C VAL A 80 7.72 2.35 5.45
N GLU A 81 7.28 3.46 4.84
CA GLU A 81 6.05 4.17 5.23
C GLU A 81 4.80 3.30 5.09
N MET A 82 4.72 2.51 4.01
CA MET A 82 3.65 1.54 3.77
C MET A 82 3.60 0.50 4.89
N PHE A 83 4.76 -0.07 5.26
CA PHE A 83 4.85 -1.05 6.35
C PHE A 83 4.40 -0.47 7.69
N GLN A 84 4.89 0.73 8.04
CA GLN A 84 4.49 1.40 9.27
C GLN A 84 2.99 1.69 9.31
N SER A 85 2.42 2.12 8.18
CA SER A 85 0.98 2.36 8.03
C SER A 85 0.19 1.05 8.20
N PHE A 86 0.63 -0.02 7.55
CA PHE A 86 0.00 -1.33 7.64
C PHE A 86 0.03 -1.93 9.04
N LEU A 87 1.14 -1.78 9.77
CA LEU A 87 1.25 -2.22 11.16
C LEU A 87 0.28 -1.46 12.08
N LYS A 88 0.05 -0.16 11.85
CA LYS A 88 -0.97 0.63 12.56
C LYS A 88 -2.39 0.11 12.27
N ILE A 89 -2.66 -0.28 11.01
CA ILE A 89 -3.95 -0.86 10.62
C ILE A 89 -4.14 -2.20 11.30
N ILE A 90 -3.19 -3.14 11.23
CA ILE A 90 -3.34 -4.49 11.78
C ILE A 90 -3.63 -4.47 13.28
N ARG A 91 -3.10 -3.49 14.02
CA ARG A 91 -3.39 -3.28 15.45
C ARG A 91 -4.85 -2.90 15.74
N SER A 92 -5.59 -2.46 14.74
CA SER A 92 -7.01 -2.10 14.83
C SER A 92 -7.89 -3.25 14.35
N ASN A 93 -9.07 -3.43 14.94
CA ASN A 93 -9.98 -4.55 14.61
C ASN A 93 -10.66 -4.32 13.23
N HIS A 94 -9.96 -4.67 12.15
CA HIS A 94 -10.46 -4.57 10.77
C HIS A 94 -10.97 -5.93 10.24
N PRO A 95 -11.79 -5.93 9.18
CA PRO A 95 -12.30 -7.15 8.58
C PRO A 95 -11.16 -8.06 8.07
N PRO A 96 -11.32 -9.41 8.11
CA PRO A 96 -10.28 -10.35 7.70
C PRO A 96 -9.75 -10.14 6.28
N ALA A 97 -10.60 -9.69 5.35
CA ALA A 97 -10.18 -9.42 3.97
C ALA A 97 -9.13 -8.30 3.88
N VAL A 98 -9.21 -7.29 4.75
CA VAL A 98 -8.23 -6.18 4.81
C VAL A 98 -6.91 -6.69 5.34
N LEU A 99 -6.94 -7.48 6.42
CA LEU A 99 -5.76 -8.07 7.01
C LEU A 99 -5.04 -9.00 6.02
N SER A 100 -5.80 -9.83 5.29
CA SER A 100 -5.25 -10.74 4.27
C SER A 100 -4.62 -9.99 3.09
N ALA A 101 -5.22 -8.89 2.64
CA ALA A 101 -4.63 -8.06 1.57
C ALA A 101 -3.31 -7.42 2.04
N ILE A 102 -3.30 -6.87 3.26
CA ILE A 102 -2.09 -6.28 3.86
C ILE A 102 -0.98 -7.33 4.01
N GLU A 103 -1.31 -8.49 4.58
CA GLU A 103 -0.37 -9.61 4.74
C GLU A 103 0.22 -10.04 3.39
N THR A 104 -0.62 -10.15 2.37
CA THR A 104 -0.18 -10.50 1.00
C THR A 104 0.83 -9.48 0.48
N ILE A 105 0.54 -8.18 0.61
CA ILE A 105 1.43 -7.11 0.15
C ILE A 105 2.76 -7.12 0.92
N MET A 106 2.72 -7.21 2.25
CA MET A 106 3.93 -7.23 3.07
C MET A 106 4.80 -8.45 2.77
N ASN A 107 4.21 -9.62 2.60
CA ASN A 107 4.94 -10.84 2.23
C ASN A 107 5.58 -10.73 0.84
N LEU A 108 4.88 -10.16 -0.14
CA LEU A 108 5.44 -9.93 -1.48
C LEU A 108 6.70 -9.05 -1.38
N VAL A 109 6.63 -7.96 -0.64
CA VAL A 109 7.77 -7.06 -0.47
C VAL A 109 8.94 -7.74 0.23
N ILE A 110 8.70 -8.45 1.34
CA ILE A 110 9.75 -9.14 2.10
C ILE A 110 10.47 -10.19 1.25
N ASN A 111 9.73 -10.95 0.45
CA ASN A 111 10.29 -12.03 -0.35
C ASN A 111 11.10 -11.54 -1.55
N GLU A 112 10.76 -10.36 -2.08
CA GLU A 112 11.41 -9.79 -3.29
C GLU A 112 12.45 -8.71 -2.94
N SER A 113 12.56 -8.27 -1.68
CA SER A 113 13.56 -7.29 -1.26
C SER A 113 14.89 -7.96 -0.90
N GLU A 114 15.98 -7.60 -1.59
CA GLU A 114 17.35 -8.05 -1.25
C GLU A 114 18.04 -7.12 -0.22
N ASP A 115 17.81 -5.80 -0.27
CA ASP A 115 18.58 -4.79 0.50
C ASP A 115 17.81 -4.04 1.60
N ILE A 116 16.49 -3.86 1.49
CA ILE A 116 15.65 -3.05 2.41
C ILE A 116 15.34 -3.80 3.73
N PHE A 117 15.86 -5.02 3.89
CA PHE A 117 15.48 -5.95 4.94
C PHE A 117 15.73 -5.41 6.36
N LEU A 118 16.80 -4.65 6.59
CA LEU A 118 17.13 -4.12 7.92
C LEU A 118 16.16 -3.05 8.43
N ASP A 119 15.77 -2.09 7.58
CA ASP A 119 14.82 -1.04 7.97
C ASP A 119 13.40 -1.59 8.11
N LEU A 120 13.03 -2.55 7.26
CA LEU A 120 11.77 -3.29 7.39
C LEU A 120 11.73 -4.08 8.69
N LEU A 121 12.79 -4.82 9.02
CA LEU A 121 12.91 -5.53 10.29
C LEU A 121 12.83 -4.59 11.49
N ASN A 122 13.54 -3.45 11.45
CA ASN A 122 13.48 -2.46 12.52
C ASN A 122 12.05 -1.94 12.72
N SER A 123 11.29 -1.70 11.63
CA SER A 123 9.89 -1.28 11.72
C SER A 123 9.00 -2.36 12.36
N LEU A 124 9.20 -3.64 12.01
CA LEU A 124 8.49 -4.78 12.60
C LEU A 124 8.82 -4.95 14.07
N PHE A 125 10.12 -4.93 14.43
CA PHE A 125 10.59 -5.08 15.81
C PHE A 125 10.12 -3.92 16.71
N ALA A 126 10.16 -2.69 16.21
CA ALA A 126 9.60 -1.54 16.92
C ALA A 126 8.11 -1.76 17.20
N SER A 127 7.38 -2.32 16.23
CA SER A 127 5.96 -2.58 16.43
C SER A 127 5.64 -3.68 17.45
N ALA A 128 6.47 -4.73 17.50
CA ALA A 128 6.31 -5.86 18.43
C ALA A 128 6.63 -5.48 19.89
N LYS A 129 7.51 -4.50 20.10
CA LYS A 129 7.92 -4.06 21.45
C LYS A 129 6.89 -3.17 22.15
N GLU A 130 5.94 -2.62 21.41
CA GLU A 130 4.84 -1.78 21.92
C GLU A 130 3.54 -2.57 22.19
N SER A 131 3.55 -3.90 22.02
CA SER A 131 2.40 -4.79 22.27
C SER A 131 2.55 -5.53 23.60
#